data_AF-A0A7J4S6B7-F1
#
_entry.id   AF-A0A7J4S6B7-F1
#
_cell.length_a   1.000
_cell.length_b   1.000
_cell.length_c   1.000
_cell.angle_alpha   90.00
_cell.angle_beta   90.00
_cell.angle_gamma   90.00
#
_symmetry.space_group_name_H-M   'P 1'
#
loop_
_entity.id
_entity.type
_entity.pdbx_description
1 polymer ?
#
loop_
_entity_poly.entity_id
_entity_poly.type
_entity_poly.pdbx_seq_one_letter_code
_entity_poly.pdbx_strand_id
1 'polypeptide(L)'
;MSDMTEPGERSRDGLLPRGALVVAAFLGAVVVAALAVLGPLGLGVIHYRTSQSGIWQTMGVDAVNLLLIVPVLVIGGILVLLKRDGAKYFLILAPVTLFSLALEAGIGQEWGNPAYTGNVERYAWLFIVEIIVALVLLVGSLPMFSERDAPEFGRKGLRIYVTFVTLLLVLFTVMWLQELVQVSTTGNTASGSYLNAPVAFWMVRFMDLGITIPLGFLGMYLLLTRPEKAYALVLLFFGFFVTMGTSVTAMGLVMFFNHDPEAQAGALVIFPLLTLMAWAGLLYLVKDKLPWSRRVRELRARTTPAAGVK
;
A
#
# COMPACT_ATOMS: atom_id res chain seq x y z
N MET A 1 54.39 14.51 1.24
CA MET A 1 53.57 13.40 1.77
C MET A 1 52.14 13.90 1.81
N SER A 2 51.41 13.53 0.76
CA SER A 2 50.04 13.93 0.47
C SER A 2 49.13 12.87 1.07
N ASP A 3 48.34 13.24 2.08
CA ASP A 3 47.26 12.41 2.59
C ASP A 3 45.96 12.91 1.93
N MET A 4 45.68 12.36 0.73
CA MET A 4 44.40 12.53 0.08
C MET A 4 43.41 11.58 0.75
N THR A 5 42.70 12.06 1.75
CA THR A 5 41.45 11.44 2.18
C THR A 5 40.48 11.42 1.00
N GLU A 6 40.17 10.22 0.51
CA GLU A 6 39.20 10.02 -0.56
C GLU A 6 37.85 10.69 -0.24
N PRO A 7 37.30 11.55 -1.12
CA PRO A 7 35.97 12.10 -0.96
C PRO A 7 34.93 11.07 -1.43
N GLY A 8 34.70 10.00 -0.65
CA GLY A 8 33.90 8.85 -1.10
C GLY A 8 32.91 8.25 -0.10
N GLU A 9 33.07 8.46 1.21
CA GLU A 9 32.19 7.84 2.22
C GLU A 9 31.47 8.91 3.06
N ARG A 10 30.54 9.64 2.45
CA ARG A 10 29.44 10.18 3.27
C ARG A 10 28.62 8.98 3.73
N SER A 11 28.64 8.76 5.04
CA SER A 11 27.91 7.73 5.77
C SER A 11 26.55 7.43 5.12
N ARG A 12 26.29 6.15 4.84
CA ARG A 12 24.98 5.60 4.45
C ARG A 12 23.98 5.65 5.61
N ASP A 13 24.00 6.72 6.39
CA ASP A 13 23.02 6.97 7.42
C ASP A 13 21.80 7.53 6.71
N GLY A 14 20.74 6.74 6.64
CA GLY A 14 19.45 7.23 6.19
C GLY A 14 19.04 8.48 6.97
N LEU A 15 18.09 9.25 6.42
CA LEU A 15 17.60 10.49 7.06
C LEU A 15 17.18 10.30 8.52
N LEU A 16 16.81 9.07 8.90
CA LEU A 16 16.41 8.69 10.25
C LEU A 16 17.31 7.58 10.80
N PRO A 17 17.56 7.58 12.12
CA PRO A 17 18.30 6.50 12.76
C PRO A 17 17.54 5.18 12.63
N ARG A 18 18.27 4.07 12.47
CA ARG A 18 17.67 2.73 12.34
C ARG A 18 16.74 2.38 13.51
N GLY A 19 17.04 2.85 14.71
CA GLY A 19 16.18 2.68 15.88
C GLY A 19 14.78 3.26 15.68
N ALA A 20 14.66 4.42 15.01
CA ALA A 20 13.36 5.03 14.70
C ALA A 20 12.56 4.17 13.72
N LEU A 21 13.20 3.59 12.70
CA LEU A 21 12.55 2.67 11.76
C LEU A 21 12.07 1.39 12.44
N VAL A 22 12.86 0.83 13.34
CA VAL A 22 12.48 -0.35 14.14
C VAL A 22 11.26 -0.04 14.99
N VAL A 23 11.30 1.06 15.75
CA VAL A 23 10.20 1.48 16.62
C VAL A 23 8.95 1.74 15.79
N ALA A 24 9.04 2.47 14.69
CA ALA A 24 7.90 2.75 13.81
C ALA A 24 7.30 1.47 13.24
N ALA A 25 8.13 0.53 12.75
CA ALA A 25 7.63 -0.73 12.18
C ALA A 25 6.87 -1.56 13.22
N PHE A 26 7.42 -1.76 14.42
CA PHE A 26 6.74 -2.52 15.47
C PHE A 26 5.54 -1.77 16.05
N LEU A 27 5.62 -0.46 16.20
CA LEU A 27 4.50 0.36 16.65
C LEU A 27 3.33 0.28 15.67
N GLY A 28 3.58 0.46 14.37
CA GLY A 28 2.55 0.29 13.33
C GLY A 28 1.94 -1.11 13.35
N ALA A 29 2.78 -2.15 13.45
CA ALA A 29 2.28 -3.52 13.55
C ALA A 29 1.34 -3.72 14.75
N VAL A 30 1.69 -3.16 15.90
CA VAL A 30 0.86 -3.23 17.12
C VAL A 30 -0.42 -2.42 16.97
N VAL A 31 -0.36 -1.19 16.44
CA VAL A 31 -1.54 -0.33 16.27
C VAL A 31 -2.52 -0.93 15.26
N VAL A 32 -2.04 -1.34 14.08
CA VAL A 32 -2.86 -2.02 13.08
C VAL A 32 -3.49 -3.30 13.63
N ALA A 33 -2.72 -4.13 14.34
CA ALA A 33 -3.25 -5.33 14.97
C ALA A 33 -4.28 -5.00 16.07
N ALA A 34 -4.04 -3.96 16.87
CA ALA A 34 -4.96 -3.53 17.91
C ALA A 34 -6.27 -3.02 17.33
N LEU A 35 -6.24 -2.21 16.26
CA LEU A 35 -7.45 -1.74 15.57
C LEU A 35 -8.28 -2.91 15.03
N ALA A 36 -7.63 -3.91 14.43
CA ALA A 36 -8.30 -5.09 13.90
C ALA A 36 -8.87 -6.02 14.99
N VAL A 37 -8.10 -6.28 16.05
CA VAL A 37 -8.51 -7.17 17.15
C VAL A 37 -9.55 -6.51 18.04
N LEU A 38 -9.42 -5.22 18.33
CA LEU A 38 -10.41 -4.48 19.13
C LEU A 38 -11.63 -4.07 18.29
N GLY A 39 -11.50 -4.03 16.96
CA GLY A 39 -12.55 -3.70 16.02
C GLY A 39 -13.58 -4.82 15.79
N PRO A 40 -14.43 -4.66 14.77
CA PRO A 40 -15.55 -5.57 14.48
C PRO A 40 -15.11 -6.96 14.02
N LEU A 41 -13.86 -7.14 13.56
CA LEU A 41 -13.35 -8.46 13.19
C LEU A 41 -13.09 -9.36 14.40
N GLY A 42 -12.70 -8.77 15.54
CA GLY A 42 -12.29 -9.49 16.75
C GLY A 42 -13.28 -9.33 17.91
N LEU A 43 -12.91 -8.48 18.86
CA LEU A 43 -13.57 -8.34 20.16
C LEU A 43 -14.77 -7.39 20.15
N GLY A 44 -14.93 -6.57 19.11
CA GLY A 44 -16.04 -5.60 19.03
C GLY A 44 -16.01 -4.54 20.14
N VAL A 45 -14.81 -4.13 20.58
CA VAL A 45 -14.62 -3.09 21.60
C VAL A 45 -14.68 -1.69 20.96
N ILE A 46 -14.14 -1.55 19.75
CA ILE A 46 -14.20 -0.34 18.93
C ILE A 46 -15.44 -0.43 18.05
N HIS A 47 -16.35 0.51 18.24
CA HIS A 47 -17.55 0.70 17.44
C HIS A 47 -17.37 1.92 16.55
N TYR A 48 -17.19 1.66 15.27
CA TYR A 48 -17.10 2.68 14.23
C TYR A 48 -18.47 3.32 13.97
N ARG A 49 -18.46 4.61 13.64
CA ARG A 49 -19.66 5.39 13.31
C ARG A 49 -19.84 5.38 11.80
N THR A 50 -20.36 4.29 11.28
CA THR A 50 -20.56 4.11 9.84
C THR A 50 -21.75 3.19 9.57
N SER A 51 -22.11 3.04 8.29
CA SER A 51 -23.17 2.13 7.85
C SER A 51 -22.78 0.67 8.10
N GLN A 52 -23.76 -0.23 7.98
CA GLN A 52 -23.48 -1.65 8.15
C GLN A 52 -22.48 -2.18 7.11
N SER A 53 -22.60 -1.70 5.86
CA SER A 53 -21.64 -1.94 4.79
C SER A 53 -20.24 -1.44 5.15
N GLY A 54 -20.12 -0.25 5.76
CA GLY A 54 -18.84 0.25 6.26
C GLY A 54 -18.19 -0.66 7.31
N ILE A 55 -18.99 -1.29 8.19
CA ILE A 55 -18.47 -2.27 9.14
C ILE A 55 -17.96 -3.52 8.41
N TRP A 56 -18.67 -4.01 7.38
CA TRP A 56 -18.28 -5.23 6.65
C TRP A 56 -16.99 -4.99 5.86
N GLN A 57 -16.86 -3.81 5.26
CA GLN A 57 -15.63 -3.37 4.62
C GLN A 57 -14.48 -3.30 5.63
N THR A 58 -14.73 -2.73 6.82
CA THR A 58 -13.73 -2.67 7.89
C THR A 58 -13.24 -4.05 8.31
N MET A 59 -14.14 -5.04 8.46
CA MET A 59 -13.76 -6.43 8.76
C MET A 59 -12.87 -7.04 7.67
N GLY A 60 -13.18 -6.78 6.39
CA GLY A 60 -12.36 -7.22 5.26
C GLY A 60 -10.96 -6.61 5.27
N VAL A 61 -10.87 -5.30 5.54
CA VAL A 61 -9.60 -4.58 5.72
C VAL A 61 -8.80 -5.14 6.87
N ASP A 62 -9.44 -5.31 8.03
CA ASP A 62 -8.80 -5.79 9.26
C ASP A 62 -8.20 -7.19 9.07
N ALA A 63 -8.87 -8.06 8.30
CA ALA A 63 -8.36 -9.39 7.99
C ALA A 63 -7.08 -9.31 7.15
N VAL A 64 -7.05 -8.46 6.13
CA VAL A 64 -5.87 -8.23 5.29
C VAL A 64 -4.76 -7.57 6.09
N ASN A 65 -5.09 -6.61 6.95
CA ASN A 65 -4.14 -5.94 7.82
C ASN A 65 -3.41 -6.93 8.73
N LEU A 66 -4.14 -7.86 9.38
CA LEU A 66 -3.54 -8.89 10.23
C LEU A 66 -2.69 -9.90 9.44
N LEU A 67 -3.12 -10.27 8.23
CA LEU A 67 -2.47 -11.34 7.44
C LEU A 67 -1.37 -10.82 6.50
N LEU A 68 -1.31 -9.52 6.23
CA LEU A 68 -0.39 -8.93 5.26
C LEU A 68 0.39 -7.76 5.85
N ILE A 69 -0.27 -6.68 6.29
CA ILE A 69 0.40 -5.46 6.74
C ILE A 69 1.22 -5.70 8.01
N VAL A 70 0.62 -6.34 9.01
CA VAL A 70 1.30 -6.67 10.27
C VAL A 70 2.55 -7.54 10.02
N PRO A 71 2.47 -8.66 9.26
CA PRO A 71 3.66 -9.41 8.87
C PRO A 71 4.71 -8.60 8.11
N VAL A 72 4.30 -7.75 7.16
CA VAL A 72 5.23 -6.90 6.39
C VAL A 72 6.01 -5.98 7.32
N LEU A 73 5.33 -5.33 8.26
CA LEU A 73 5.94 -4.43 9.25
C LEU A 73 6.85 -5.19 10.22
N VAL A 74 6.40 -6.32 10.76
CA VAL A 74 7.19 -7.15 11.68
C VAL A 74 8.45 -7.68 11.00
N ILE A 75 8.33 -8.25 9.79
CA ILE A 75 9.47 -8.76 9.02
C ILE A 75 10.43 -7.61 8.70
N GLY A 76 9.91 -6.46 8.24
CA GLY A 76 10.70 -5.27 7.98
C GLY A 76 11.49 -4.81 9.21
N GLY A 77 10.83 -4.69 10.37
CA GLY A 77 11.45 -4.29 11.64
C GLY A 77 12.53 -5.27 12.11
N ILE A 78 12.25 -6.58 12.05
CA ILE A 78 13.24 -7.63 12.34
C ILE A 78 14.45 -7.52 11.41
N LEU A 79 14.25 -7.31 10.11
CA LEU A 79 15.34 -7.19 9.16
C LEU A 79 16.20 -5.93 9.41
N VAL A 80 15.61 -4.81 9.86
CA VAL A 80 16.37 -3.63 10.29
C VAL A 80 17.23 -3.95 11.52
N LEU A 81 16.65 -4.63 12.53
CA LEU A 81 17.39 -5.07 13.73
C LEU A 81 18.58 -5.98 13.36
N LEU A 82 18.36 -6.90 12.43
CA LEU A 82 19.38 -7.82 11.93
C LEU A 82 20.34 -7.18 10.91
N LYS A 83 20.22 -5.87 10.65
CA LYS A 83 21.03 -5.10 9.68
C LYS A 83 21.03 -5.74 8.28
N ARG A 84 19.89 -6.30 7.86
CA ARG A 84 19.73 -6.94 6.55
C ARG A 84 19.22 -5.92 5.52
N ASP A 85 19.91 -5.82 4.39
CA ASP A 85 19.55 -4.92 3.29
C ASP A 85 18.13 -5.19 2.72
N GLY A 86 17.62 -6.42 2.90
CA GLY A 86 16.26 -6.79 2.53
C GLY A 86 15.15 -5.98 3.23
N ALA A 87 15.43 -5.34 4.36
CA ALA A 87 14.44 -4.60 5.15
C ALA A 87 13.69 -3.53 4.33
N LYS A 88 14.39 -2.81 3.47
CA LYS A 88 13.82 -1.72 2.66
C LYS A 88 12.68 -2.18 1.76
N TYR A 89 12.74 -3.41 1.24
CA TYR A 89 11.70 -3.98 0.37
C TYR A 89 10.41 -4.34 1.10
N PHE A 90 10.45 -4.52 2.43
CA PHE A 90 9.25 -4.72 3.24
C PHE A 90 8.72 -3.38 3.73
N LEU A 91 9.60 -2.54 4.31
CA LEU A 91 9.19 -1.27 4.90
C LEU A 91 8.60 -0.28 3.89
N ILE A 92 9.04 -0.31 2.63
CA ILE A 92 8.50 0.57 1.58
C ILE A 92 7.06 0.23 1.20
N LEU A 93 6.55 -0.96 1.52
CA LEU A 93 5.24 -1.42 1.07
C LEU A 93 4.07 -0.89 1.91
N ALA A 94 4.35 -0.43 3.13
CA ALA A 94 3.33 -0.04 4.11
C ALA A 94 2.91 1.45 4.09
N PRO A 95 3.79 2.45 3.89
CA PRO A 95 3.51 3.83 4.29
C PRO A 95 2.23 4.43 3.71
N VAL A 96 2.02 4.30 2.40
CA VAL A 96 0.83 4.88 1.76
C VAL A 96 -0.45 4.22 2.28
N THR A 97 -0.43 2.89 2.47
CA THR A 97 -1.58 2.14 2.98
C THR A 97 -1.90 2.53 4.41
N LEU A 98 -0.90 2.62 5.29
CA LEU A 98 -1.10 3.04 6.67
C LEU A 98 -1.67 4.46 6.74
N PHE A 99 -1.14 5.37 5.92
CA PHE A 99 -1.64 6.73 5.81
C PHE A 99 -3.10 6.77 5.33
N SER A 100 -3.42 6.02 4.27
CA SER A 100 -4.79 5.95 3.74
C SER A 100 -5.78 5.35 4.74
N LEU A 101 -5.43 4.22 5.36
CA LEU A 101 -6.26 3.56 6.35
C LEU A 101 -6.57 4.47 7.54
N ALA A 102 -5.56 5.19 8.04
CA ALA A 102 -5.73 6.09 9.17
C ALA A 102 -6.62 7.29 8.84
N LEU A 103 -6.50 7.83 7.62
CA LEU A 103 -7.34 8.93 7.17
C LEU A 103 -8.77 8.49 6.89
N GLU A 104 -8.97 7.35 6.22
CA GLU A 104 -10.30 6.81 5.93
C GLU A 104 -11.02 6.38 7.21
N ALA A 105 -10.36 5.64 8.10
CA ALA A 105 -10.96 5.21 9.36
C ALA A 105 -11.06 6.34 10.39
N GLY A 106 -10.16 7.31 10.38
CA GLY A 106 -10.17 8.44 11.32
C GLY A 106 -11.10 9.57 10.90
N ILE A 107 -11.08 9.99 9.64
CA ILE A 107 -11.87 11.12 9.14
C ILE A 107 -13.18 10.65 8.51
N GLY A 108 -13.18 9.49 7.84
CA GLY A 108 -14.34 8.93 7.13
C GLY A 108 -15.50 8.43 8.02
N GLN A 109 -15.49 8.77 9.31
CA GLN A 109 -16.58 8.43 10.23
C GLN A 109 -17.73 9.44 10.10
N GLU A 110 -18.94 8.98 10.35
CA GLU A 110 -20.17 9.77 10.33
C GLU A 110 -20.36 10.56 11.64
N TRP A 111 -19.39 11.41 11.97
CA TRP A 111 -19.25 12.09 13.26
C TRP A 111 -20.50 12.87 13.71
N GLY A 112 -21.15 13.54 12.76
CA GLY A 112 -22.33 14.36 13.02
C GLY A 112 -23.66 13.63 12.84
N ASN A 113 -23.66 12.38 12.39
CA ASN A 113 -24.89 11.66 12.07
C ASN A 113 -25.45 10.97 13.33
N PRO A 114 -26.66 11.31 13.78
CA PRO A 114 -27.26 10.70 14.98
C PRO A 114 -27.68 9.24 14.76
N ALA A 115 -27.84 8.78 13.51
CA ALA A 115 -28.18 7.39 13.21
C ALA A 115 -27.00 6.43 13.48
N TYR A 116 -25.76 6.94 13.43
CA TYR A 116 -24.55 6.15 13.65
C TYR A 116 -23.94 6.45 15.01
N THR A 117 -24.12 5.49 15.92
CA THR A 117 -23.52 5.52 17.26
C THR A 117 -22.22 4.73 17.27
N GLY A 118 -21.33 5.05 18.20
CA GLY A 118 -20.03 4.41 18.30
C GLY A 118 -19.21 4.99 19.43
N ASN A 119 -17.97 4.52 19.58
CA ASN A 119 -17.02 5.01 20.58
C ASN A 119 -15.63 5.26 19.98
N VAL A 120 -15.50 5.22 18.66
CA VAL A 120 -14.23 5.32 17.92
C VAL A 120 -13.47 6.60 18.22
N GLU A 121 -14.13 7.69 18.63
CA GLU A 121 -13.45 8.93 19.06
C GLU A 121 -12.46 8.70 20.23
N ARG A 122 -12.74 7.72 21.11
CA ARG A 122 -11.86 7.38 22.24
C ARG A 122 -10.53 6.76 21.79
N TYR A 123 -10.50 6.28 20.55
CA TYR A 123 -9.38 5.60 19.91
C TYR A 123 -8.77 6.44 18.78
N ALA A 124 -9.21 7.68 18.58
CA ALA A 124 -8.75 8.53 17.48
C ALA A 124 -7.21 8.74 17.45
N TRP A 125 -6.58 8.70 18.63
CA TRP A 125 -5.14 8.78 18.78
C TRP A 125 -4.40 7.62 18.09
N LEU A 126 -5.00 6.43 17.95
CA LEU A 126 -4.41 5.30 17.23
C LEU A 126 -4.22 5.64 15.75
N PHE A 127 -5.21 6.29 15.11
CA PHE A 127 -5.08 6.74 13.72
C PHE A 127 -4.01 7.81 13.57
N ILE A 128 -3.87 8.72 14.53
CA ILE A 128 -2.80 9.74 14.53
C ILE A 128 -1.43 9.06 14.64
N VAL A 129 -1.29 8.07 15.53
CA VAL A 129 -0.05 7.29 15.65
C VAL A 129 0.26 6.58 14.33
N GLU A 130 -0.74 5.99 13.68
CA GLU A 130 -0.59 5.32 12.39
C GLU A 130 -0.10 6.28 11.29
N ILE A 131 -0.63 7.52 11.25
CA ILE A 131 -0.14 8.57 10.34
C ILE A 131 1.34 8.90 10.62
N ILE A 132 1.72 9.06 11.88
CA ILE A 132 3.11 9.36 12.26
C ILE A 132 4.03 8.19 11.86
N VAL A 133 3.61 6.95 12.13
CA VAL A 133 4.34 5.75 11.72
C VAL A 133 4.51 5.71 10.20
N ALA A 134 3.43 5.94 9.45
CA ALA A 134 3.46 6.00 8.00
C ALA A 134 4.49 7.02 7.50
N LEU A 135 4.50 8.23 8.06
CA LEU A 135 5.46 9.29 7.69
C LEU A 135 6.90 8.91 8.03
N VAL A 136 7.15 8.33 9.21
CA VAL A 136 8.49 7.87 9.62
C VAL A 136 8.98 6.75 8.69
N LEU A 137 8.13 5.78 8.38
CA LEU A 137 8.47 4.71 7.45
C LEU A 137 8.68 5.24 6.04
N LEU A 138 7.89 6.21 5.57
CA LEU A 138 8.07 6.85 4.26
C LEU A 138 9.42 7.55 4.16
N VAL A 139 9.70 8.46 5.09
CA VAL A 139 10.93 9.27 5.11
C VAL A 139 12.16 8.40 5.37
N GLY A 140 12.02 7.35 6.19
CA GLY A 140 13.13 6.48 6.55
C GLY A 140 13.41 5.39 5.51
N SER A 141 12.40 4.87 4.80
CA SER A 141 12.58 3.77 3.83
C SER A 141 12.97 4.25 2.43
N LEU A 142 12.46 5.38 1.95
CA LEU A 142 12.77 5.90 0.62
C LEU A 142 14.29 6.09 0.38
N PRO A 143 15.07 6.70 1.30
CA PRO A 143 16.51 6.90 1.11
C PRO A 143 17.33 5.61 1.20
N MET A 144 16.74 4.49 1.63
CA MET A 144 17.45 3.20 1.69
C MET A 144 17.71 2.61 0.30
N PHE A 145 17.03 3.12 -0.73
CA PHE A 145 17.19 2.67 -2.11
C PHE A 145 18.23 3.50 -2.86
N SER A 146 18.99 2.82 -3.69
CA SER A 146 19.96 3.39 -4.63
C SER A 146 19.62 2.98 -6.06
N GLU A 147 20.21 3.66 -7.04
CA GLU A 147 20.04 3.31 -8.46
C GLU A 147 20.47 1.85 -8.75
N ARG A 148 21.39 1.29 -7.96
CA ARG A 148 21.86 -0.10 -8.07
C ARG A 148 20.81 -1.13 -7.63
N ASP A 149 19.81 -0.70 -6.87
CA ASP A 149 18.73 -1.58 -6.43
C ASP A 149 17.70 -1.83 -7.54
N ALA A 150 17.59 -0.90 -8.49
CA ALA A 150 16.67 -0.97 -9.60
C ALA A 150 17.01 -2.17 -10.50
N PRO A 151 16.02 -2.99 -10.89
CA PRO A 151 16.26 -4.05 -11.86
C PRO A 151 16.53 -3.45 -13.24
N GLU A 152 17.26 -4.18 -14.08
CA GLU A 152 17.39 -3.82 -15.49
C GLU A 152 16.02 -3.91 -16.18
N PHE A 153 15.45 -2.74 -16.48
CA PHE A 153 14.17 -2.64 -17.15
C PHE A 153 14.35 -2.81 -18.66
N GLY A 154 13.86 -3.92 -19.21
CA GLY A 154 13.72 -4.04 -20.66
C GLY A 154 12.76 -2.97 -21.18
N ARG A 155 13.19 -2.16 -22.16
CA ARG A 155 12.41 -1.03 -22.69
C ARG A 155 10.96 -1.39 -23.05
N LYS A 156 10.74 -2.56 -23.64
CA LYS A 156 9.39 -3.06 -23.99
C LYS A 156 8.57 -3.41 -22.75
N GLY A 157 9.17 -4.11 -21.78
CA GLY A 157 8.51 -4.49 -20.54
C GLY A 157 8.11 -3.28 -19.69
N LEU A 158 9.00 -2.29 -19.59
CA LEU A 158 8.74 -1.03 -18.90
C LEU A 158 7.56 -0.27 -19.51
N ARG A 159 7.54 -0.13 -20.85
CA ARG A 159 6.43 0.53 -21.55
C ARG A 159 5.11 -0.19 -21.35
N ILE A 160 5.09 -1.52 -21.50
CA ILE A 160 3.87 -2.32 -21.27
C ILE A 160 3.37 -2.11 -19.85
N TYR A 161 4.28 -2.17 -18.86
CA TYR A 161 3.96 -1.99 -17.46
C TYR A 161 3.36 -0.59 -17.19
N VAL A 162 4.03 0.47 -17.65
CA VAL A 162 3.55 1.84 -17.45
C VAL A 162 2.22 2.06 -18.16
N THR A 163 2.07 1.60 -19.40
CA THR A 163 0.79 1.70 -20.12
C THR A 163 -0.32 0.99 -19.34
N PHE A 164 -0.06 -0.22 -18.87
CA PHE A 164 -1.04 -1.01 -18.13
C PHE A 164 -1.49 -0.30 -16.84
N VAL A 165 -0.56 0.17 -16.00
CA VAL A 165 -0.89 0.87 -14.74
C VAL A 165 -1.55 2.22 -15.02
N THR A 166 -1.13 2.91 -16.07
CA THR A 166 -1.79 4.16 -16.50
C THR A 166 -3.24 3.90 -16.88
N LEU A 167 -3.53 2.81 -17.60
CA LEU A 167 -4.91 2.41 -17.94
C LEU A 167 -5.71 2.05 -16.68
N LEU A 168 -5.09 1.38 -15.70
CA LEU A 168 -5.70 1.10 -14.41
C LEU A 168 -6.10 2.41 -13.70
N LEU A 169 -5.17 3.36 -13.58
CA LEU A 169 -5.40 4.67 -12.97
C LEU A 169 -6.51 5.44 -13.68
N VAL A 170 -6.54 5.41 -15.02
CA VAL A 170 -7.63 6.00 -15.82
C VAL A 170 -8.97 5.32 -15.51
N LEU A 171 -9.00 3.99 -15.42
CA LEU A 171 -10.21 3.25 -15.08
C LEU A 171 -10.75 3.64 -13.70
N PHE A 172 -9.89 3.71 -12.67
CA PHE A 172 -10.28 4.20 -11.35
C PHE A 172 -10.76 5.65 -11.38
N THR A 173 -10.08 6.51 -12.13
CA THR A 173 -10.49 7.92 -12.31
C THR A 173 -11.90 8.00 -12.89
N VAL A 174 -12.17 7.26 -13.97
CA VAL A 174 -13.48 7.25 -14.63
C VAL A 174 -14.55 6.69 -13.69
N MET A 175 -14.26 5.62 -12.96
CA MET A 175 -15.19 5.03 -12.00
C MET A 175 -15.61 6.04 -10.92
N TRP A 176 -14.65 6.75 -10.31
CA TRP A 176 -14.93 7.78 -9.32
C TRP A 176 -15.68 8.97 -9.92
N LEU A 177 -15.28 9.45 -11.10
CA LEU A 177 -16.00 10.54 -11.78
C LEU A 177 -17.45 10.14 -12.11
N GLN A 178 -17.70 8.89 -12.51
CA GLN A 178 -19.04 8.39 -12.78
C GLN A 178 -19.93 8.41 -11.54
N GLU A 179 -19.41 8.02 -10.37
CA GLU A 179 -20.16 8.11 -9.12
C GLU A 179 -20.44 9.55 -8.71
N LEU A 180 -19.50 10.48 -8.93
CA LEU A 180 -19.74 11.91 -8.69
C LEU A 180 -20.88 12.45 -9.57
N VAL A 181 -20.89 12.06 -10.85
CA VAL A 181 -22.00 12.40 -11.76
C VAL A 181 -23.31 11.80 -11.28
N GLN A 182 -23.33 10.53 -10.87
CA GLN A 182 -24.53 9.89 -10.31
C GLN A 182 -25.05 10.67 -9.09
N VAL A 183 -24.21 10.91 -8.08
CA VAL A 183 -24.62 11.66 -6.87
C VAL A 183 -25.16 13.04 -7.23
N SER A 184 -24.51 13.76 -8.15
CA SER A 184 -24.97 15.09 -8.58
C SER A 184 -26.29 15.10 -9.35
N THR A 185 -26.67 13.99 -9.98
CA THR A 185 -27.85 13.90 -10.87
C THR A 185 -29.03 13.17 -10.23
N THR A 186 -28.78 12.14 -9.43
CA THR A 186 -29.80 11.30 -8.80
C THR A 186 -29.88 11.47 -7.28
N GLY A 187 -28.90 12.16 -6.68
CA GLY A 187 -28.78 12.33 -5.23
C GLY A 187 -28.18 11.12 -4.50
N ASN A 188 -27.78 10.06 -5.20
CA ASN A 188 -27.15 8.87 -4.62
C ASN A 188 -26.32 8.07 -5.65
N THR A 189 -25.56 7.08 -5.21
CA THR A 189 -24.94 6.08 -6.09
C THR A 189 -25.91 4.95 -6.40
N ALA A 190 -25.64 4.18 -7.46
CA ALA A 190 -26.45 3.00 -7.81
C ALA A 190 -26.51 1.94 -6.70
N SER A 191 -25.46 1.82 -5.88
CA SER A 191 -25.43 0.90 -4.73
C SER A 191 -26.04 1.49 -3.46
N GLY A 192 -26.36 2.79 -3.44
CA GLY A 192 -26.87 3.48 -2.26
C GLY A 192 -25.80 3.97 -1.27
N SER A 193 -24.51 3.76 -1.58
CA SER A 193 -23.37 4.02 -0.69
C SER A 193 -23.25 5.49 -0.25
N TYR A 194 -23.63 6.46 -1.09
CA TYR A 194 -23.51 7.87 -0.73
C TYR A 194 -24.47 8.26 0.42
N LEU A 195 -25.74 7.85 0.36
CA LEU A 195 -26.69 8.16 1.44
C LEU A 195 -26.39 7.38 2.73
N ASN A 196 -25.78 6.20 2.62
CA ASN A 196 -25.46 5.37 3.79
C ASN A 196 -24.21 5.87 4.53
N ALA A 197 -23.18 6.35 3.84
CA ALA A 197 -21.97 6.85 4.48
C ALA A 197 -21.36 8.03 3.70
N PRO A 198 -21.98 9.22 3.72
CA PRO A 198 -21.56 10.35 2.91
C PRO A 198 -20.16 10.86 3.25
N VAL A 199 -19.74 10.82 4.53
CA VAL A 199 -18.40 11.28 4.94
C VAL A 199 -17.34 10.33 4.41
N ALA A 200 -17.54 9.02 4.59
CA ALA A 200 -16.65 8.00 4.02
C ALA A 200 -16.61 8.08 2.49
N PHE A 201 -17.78 8.26 1.85
CA PHE A 201 -17.89 8.40 0.40
C PHE A 201 -17.00 9.52 -0.10
N TRP A 202 -17.16 10.74 0.43
CA TRP A 202 -16.36 11.89 0.02
C TRP A 202 -14.88 11.72 0.36
N MET A 203 -14.57 11.20 1.55
CA MET A 203 -13.20 11.01 1.98
C MET A 203 -12.39 10.20 0.97
N VAL A 204 -12.94 9.06 0.53
CA VAL A 204 -12.31 8.20 -0.49
C VAL A 204 -12.12 8.95 -1.81
N ARG A 205 -13.14 9.66 -2.32
CA ARG A 205 -13.03 10.32 -3.64
C ARG A 205 -12.05 11.49 -3.63
N PHE A 206 -12.01 12.28 -2.56
CA PHE A 206 -11.03 13.37 -2.43
C PHE A 206 -9.60 12.85 -2.26
N MET A 207 -9.42 11.79 -1.48
CA MET A 207 -8.14 11.10 -1.36
C MET A 207 -7.67 10.56 -2.71
N ASP A 208 -8.54 9.85 -3.42
CA ASP A 208 -8.15 9.18 -4.65
C ASP A 208 -7.92 10.14 -5.81
N LEU A 209 -8.91 10.98 -6.11
CA LEU A 209 -8.83 11.91 -7.24
C LEU A 209 -7.89 13.09 -6.96
N GLY A 210 -7.76 13.50 -5.70
CA GLY A 210 -6.93 14.64 -5.30
C GLY A 210 -5.48 14.28 -5.03
N ILE A 211 -5.19 13.04 -4.59
CA ILE A 211 -3.86 12.67 -4.08
C ILE A 211 -3.35 11.37 -4.72
N THR A 212 -3.99 10.22 -4.48
CA THR A 212 -3.38 8.92 -4.79
C THR A 212 -3.22 8.68 -6.29
N ILE A 213 -4.27 8.97 -7.09
CA ILE A 213 -4.25 8.80 -8.54
C ILE A 213 -3.29 9.79 -9.22
N PRO A 214 -3.31 11.11 -8.93
CA PRO A 214 -2.33 12.05 -9.46
C PRO A 214 -0.89 11.65 -9.16
N LEU A 215 -0.60 11.21 -7.93
CA LEU A 215 0.72 10.70 -7.55
C LEU A 215 1.08 9.43 -8.31
N GLY A 216 0.11 8.56 -8.59
CA GLY A 216 0.28 7.39 -9.45
C GLY A 216 0.72 7.76 -10.87
N PHE A 217 0.06 8.74 -11.50
CA PHE A 217 0.45 9.23 -12.84
C PHE A 217 1.85 9.86 -12.82
N LEU A 218 2.17 10.65 -11.79
CA LEU A 218 3.51 11.20 -11.60
C LEU A 218 4.55 10.09 -11.45
N GLY A 219 4.25 9.04 -10.67
CA GLY A 219 5.10 7.87 -10.51
C GLY A 219 5.37 7.15 -11.83
N MET A 220 4.33 6.96 -12.65
CA MET A 220 4.47 6.35 -13.98
C MET A 220 5.31 7.21 -14.95
N TYR A 221 5.12 8.53 -14.92
CA TYR A 221 5.95 9.45 -15.69
C TYR A 221 7.42 9.41 -15.27
N LEU A 222 7.70 9.41 -13.97
CA LEU A 222 9.06 9.29 -13.43
C LEU A 222 9.68 7.94 -13.78
N LEU A 223 8.90 6.87 -13.79
CA LEU A 223 9.38 5.56 -14.18
C LEU A 223 9.76 5.47 -15.67
N LEU A 224 9.05 6.18 -16.56
CA LEU A 224 9.43 6.24 -17.98
C LEU A 224 10.66 7.10 -18.24
N THR A 225 10.82 8.19 -17.49
CA THR A 225 11.86 9.19 -17.74
C THR A 225 13.15 8.92 -16.98
N ARG A 226 13.06 8.35 -15.76
CA ARG A 226 14.17 8.11 -14.84
C ARG A 226 13.97 6.79 -14.05
N PRO A 227 13.87 5.63 -14.73
CA PRO A 227 13.51 4.35 -14.10
C PRO A 227 14.39 3.95 -12.92
N GLU A 228 15.71 4.19 -13.02
CA GLU A 228 16.68 3.83 -11.97
C GLU A 228 16.50 4.67 -10.70
N LYS A 229 16.10 5.95 -10.84
CA LYS A 229 15.86 6.88 -9.73
C LYS A 229 14.46 6.73 -9.15
N ALA A 230 13.50 6.28 -9.95
CA ALA A 230 12.10 6.15 -9.57
C ALA A 230 11.78 4.81 -8.89
N TYR A 231 12.71 3.86 -8.85
CA TYR A 231 12.42 2.49 -8.40
C TYR A 231 11.81 2.41 -6.99
N ALA A 232 12.30 3.21 -6.04
CA ALA A 232 11.75 3.25 -4.68
C ALA A 232 10.29 3.74 -4.66
N LEU A 233 9.98 4.77 -5.45
CA LEU A 233 8.61 5.29 -5.58
C LEU A 233 7.69 4.28 -6.26
N VAL A 234 8.19 3.54 -7.25
CA VAL A 234 7.43 2.47 -7.90
C VAL A 234 7.08 1.37 -6.90
N LEU A 235 8.05 0.93 -6.10
CA LEU A 235 7.80 -0.05 -5.04
C LEU A 235 6.82 0.47 -3.98
N LEU A 236 6.90 1.75 -3.62
CA LEU A 236 5.95 2.41 -2.70
C LEU A 236 4.51 2.32 -3.23
N PHE A 237 4.28 2.67 -4.49
CA PHE A 237 2.95 2.58 -5.11
C PHE A 237 2.48 1.14 -5.29
N PHE A 238 3.38 0.22 -5.61
CA PHE A 238 3.02 -1.20 -5.64
C PHE A 238 2.66 -1.75 -4.28
N GLY A 239 3.34 -1.31 -3.23
CA GLY A 239 2.97 -1.58 -1.86
C GLY A 239 1.52 -1.19 -1.61
N PHE A 240 1.16 0.03 -1.97
CA PHE A 240 -0.22 0.51 -1.91
C PHE A 240 -1.19 -0.36 -2.72
N PHE A 241 -0.95 -0.57 -4.02
CA PHE A 241 -1.89 -1.32 -4.87
C PHE A 241 -2.08 -2.77 -4.44
N VAL A 242 -0.99 -3.43 -4.02
CA VAL A 242 -1.06 -4.82 -3.55
C VAL A 242 -1.85 -4.91 -2.27
N THR A 243 -1.55 -4.04 -1.30
CA THR A 243 -2.20 -4.10 0.01
C THR A 243 -3.65 -3.62 -0.06
N MET A 244 -3.89 -2.46 -0.67
CA MET A 244 -5.24 -1.90 -0.86
C MET A 244 -6.09 -2.76 -1.80
N GLY A 245 -5.55 -3.27 -2.91
CA GLY A 245 -6.29 -4.17 -3.79
C GLY A 245 -6.71 -5.46 -3.08
N THR A 246 -5.80 -6.02 -2.26
CA THR A 246 -6.13 -7.18 -1.41
C THR A 246 -7.22 -6.83 -0.40
N SER A 247 -7.14 -5.65 0.24
CA SER A 247 -8.18 -5.15 1.15
C SER A 247 -9.53 -4.99 0.46
N VAL A 248 -9.61 -4.31 -0.68
CA VAL A 248 -10.86 -4.12 -1.46
C VAL A 248 -11.44 -5.47 -1.92
N THR A 249 -10.58 -6.41 -2.31
CA THR A 249 -11.02 -7.77 -2.63
C THR A 249 -11.64 -8.47 -1.41
N ALA A 250 -10.98 -8.38 -0.26
CA ALA A 250 -11.49 -8.96 0.99
C ALA A 250 -12.78 -8.28 1.46
N MET A 251 -12.88 -6.95 1.38
CA MET A 251 -14.10 -6.18 1.64
C MET A 251 -15.26 -6.73 0.81
N GLY A 252 -15.07 -6.85 -0.51
CA GLY A 252 -16.11 -7.36 -1.42
C GLY A 252 -16.55 -8.76 -1.05
N LEU A 253 -15.61 -9.66 -0.71
CA LEU A 253 -15.93 -11.02 -0.27
C LEU A 253 -16.74 -11.03 1.04
N VAL A 254 -16.33 -10.24 2.04
CA VAL A 254 -17.07 -10.13 3.31
C VAL A 254 -18.47 -9.59 3.08
N MET A 255 -18.62 -8.53 2.29
CA MET A 255 -19.92 -7.97 1.92
C MET A 255 -20.81 -9.00 1.21
N PHE A 256 -20.25 -9.74 0.25
CA PHE A 256 -20.98 -10.79 -0.47
C PHE A 256 -21.48 -11.90 0.45
N PHE A 257 -20.62 -12.44 1.32
CA PHE A 257 -21.02 -13.51 2.25
C PHE A 257 -22.02 -13.06 3.31
N ASN A 258 -22.05 -11.77 3.63
CA ASN A 258 -23.02 -11.18 4.56
C ASN A 258 -24.28 -10.65 3.85
N HIS A 259 -24.48 -10.96 2.56
CA HIS A 259 -25.64 -10.53 1.77
C HIS A 259 -25.87 -9.01 1.79
N ASP A 260 -24.77 -8.25 1.76
CA ASP A 260 -24.82 -6.79 1.81
C ASP A 260 -25.49 -6.22 0.54
N PRO A 261 -26.49 -5.33 0.67
CA PRO A 261 -27.15 -4.71 -0.47
C PRO A 261 -26.23 -3.80 -1.31
N GLU A 262 -25.14 -3.29 -0.73
CA GLU A 262 -24.14 -2.49 -1.44
C GLU A 262 -23.11 -3.37 -2.18
N ALA A 263 -23.12 -4.70 -1.99
CA ALA A 263 -22.20 -5.61 -2.66
C ALA A 263 -22.43 -5.64 -4.18
N GLN A 264 -21.40 -5.29 -4.95
CA GLN A 264 -21.48 -5.28 -6.40
C GLN A 264 -20.87 -6.55 -7.00
N ALA A 265 -21.67 -7.35 -7.72
CA ALA A 265 -21.19 -8.59 -8.34
C ALA A 265 -20.03 -8.37 -9.33
N GLY A 266 -20.05 -7.26 -10.08
CA GLY A 266 -18.94 -6.89 -10.98
C GLY A 266 -17.62 -6.62 -10.23
N ALA A 267 -17.70 -5.99 -9.05
CA ALA A 267 -16.55 -5.71 -8.20
C ALA A 267 -15.87 -7.00 -7.71
N LEU A 268 -16.64 -8.07 -7.45
CA LEU A 268 -16.13 -9.38 -7.04
C LEU A 268 -15.31 -10.10 -8.11
N VAL A 269 -15.34 -9.65 -9.36
CA VAL A 269 -14.52 -10.21 -10.45
C VAL A 269 -13.38 -9.25 -10.78
N ILE A 270 -13.69 -7.96 -10.91
CA ILE A 270 -12.73 -6.95 -11.34
C ILE A 270 -11.62 -6.79 -10.29
N PHE A 271 -11.94 -6.56 -9.02
CA PHE A 271 -10.92 -6.27 -8.01
C PHE A 271 -9.97 -7.43 -7.73
N PRO A 272 -10.41 -8.70 -7.65
CA PRO A 272 -9.46 -9.81 -7.53
C PRO A 272 -8.50 -9.91 -8.71
N LEU A 273 -8.98 -9.73 -9.95
CA LEU A 273 -8.11 -9.74 -11.13
C LEU A 273 -7.08 -8.62 -11.07
N LEU A 274 -7.50 -7.39 -10.73
CA LEU A 274 -6.59 -6.27 -10.58
C LEU A 274 -5.56 -6.50 -9.45
N THR A 275 -5.99 -7.11 -8.35
CA THR A 275 -5.14 -7.48 -7.22
C THR A 275 -4.10 -8.51 -7.61
N LEU A 276 -4.48 -9.57 -8.33
CA LEU A 276 -3.55 -10.57 -8.85
C LEU A 276 -2.52 -9.95 -9.79
N MET A 277 -2.95 -9.00 -10.64
CA MET A 277 -2.05 -8.27 -11.53
C MET A 277 -1.08 -7.36 -10.76
N ALA A 278 -1.55 -6.68 -9.70
CA ALA A 278 -0.68 -5.89 -8.82
C ALA A 278 0.37 -6.76 -8.13
N TRP A 279 -0.02 -7.93 -7.61
CA TRP A 279 0.91 -8.90 -7.04
C TRP A 279 1.93 -9.42 -8.06
N ALA A 280 1.48 -9.78 -9.27
CA ALA A 280 2.37 -10.20 -10.35
C ALA A 280 3.38 -9.11 -10.71
N GLY A 281 2.95 -7.85 -10.75
CA GLY A 281 3.82 -6.70 -10.99
C GLY A 281 4.85 -6.49 -9.86
N LEU A 282 4.44 -6.57 -8.59
CA LEU A 282 5.35 -6.48 -7.45
C LEU A 282 6.39 -7.61 -7.52
N LEU A 283 5.97 -8.86 -7.74
CA LEU A 283 6.85 -10.01 -7.87
C LEU A 283 7.84 -9.83 -9.03
N TYR A 284 7.40 -9.27 -10.15
CA TYR A 284 8.29 -8.95 -11.27
C TYR A 284 9.38 -7.94 -10.89
N LEU A 285 9.04 -6.92 -10.09
CA LEU A 285 9.98 -5.88 -9.65
C LEU A 285 11.00 -6.35 -8.62
N VAL A 286 10.69 -7.38 -7.85
CA VAL A 286 11.58 -7.91 -6.80
C VAL A 286 12.16 -9.28 -7.13
N LYS A 287 11.90 -9.81 -8.34
CA LYS A 287 12.28 -11.18 -8.75
C LYS A 287 13.76 -11.49 -8.58
N ASP A 288 14.63 -10.52 -8.83
CA ASP A 288 16.08 -10.66 -8.75
C ASP A 288 16.59 -10.60 -7.29
N LYS A 289 15.73 -10.20 -6.36
CA LYS A 289 15.98 -10.18 -4.91
C LYS A 289 15.50 -11.45 -4.22
N LEU A 290 14.63 -12.24 -4.85
CA LEU A 290 14.13 -13.50 -4.30
C LEU A 290 15.24 -14.56 -4.14
N PRO A 291 15.24 -15.39 -3.09
CA PRO A 291 16.29 -16.38 -2.83
C PRO A 291 16.52 -17.37 -3.97
N TRP A 292 15.46 -17.75 -4.68
CA TRP A 292 15.51 -18.68 -5.81
C TRP A 292 16.30 -18.12 -7.01
N SER A 293 16.23 -16.82 -7.28
CA SER A 293 16.92 -16.22 -8.43
C SER A 293 18.44 -16.22 -8.26
N ARG A 294 18.94 -16.23 -7.01
CA ARG A 294 20.36 -16.46 -6.71
C ARG A 294 20.79 -17.87 -7.09
N ARG A 295 20.02 -18.89 -6.68
CA ARG A 295 20.28 -20.30 -7.02
C ARG A 295 20.32 -20.54 -8.53
N VAL A 296 19.40 -19.97 -9.30
CA VAL A 296 19.40 -20.11 -10.77
C VAL A 296 20.63 -19.44 -11.40
N ARG A 297 21.04 -18.27 -10.92
CA ARG A 297 22.27 -17.59 -11.39
C ARG A 297 23.52 -18.41 -11.08
N GLU A 298 23.62 -18.96 -9.87
CA GLU A 298 24.73 -19.84 -9.47
C GLU A 298 24.79 -21.12 -10.31
N LEU A 299 23.65 -21.75 -10.58
CA LEU A 299 23.58 -22.91 -11.48
C LEU A 299 24.01 -22.56 -12.91
N ARG A 300 23.54 -21.43 -13.44
CA ARG A 300 23.88 -20.97 -14.80
C ARG A 300 25.36 -20.61 -14.93
N ALA A 301 25.95 -20.00 -13.90
CA ALA A 301 27.38 -19.71 -13.84
C ALA A 301 28.24 -20.99 -13.81
N ARG A 302 27.76 -22.06 -13.16
CA ARG A 302 28.44 -23.36 -13.12
C ARG A 302 28.35 -24.13 -14.44
N THR A 303 27.30 -23.91 -15.25
CA THR A 303 27.09 -24.61 -16.52
C THR A 303 27.66 -23.86 -17.74
N THR A 304 28.18 -22.64 -17.56
CA THR A 304 28.80 -21.89 -18.67
C THR A 304 30.29 -22.19 -18.67
N PRO A 305 30.85 -22.87 -19.68
CA PRO A 305 32.30 -23.08 -19.77
C PRO A 305 32.97 -21.71 -19.81
N ALA A 306 34.04 -21.52 -19.04
CA ALA A 306 34.88 -20.33 -19.17
C ALA A 306 35.27 -20.22 -20.64
N ALA A 307 34.80 -19.17 -21.33
CA ALA A 307 35.24 -18.87 -22.67
C ALA A 307 36.73 -18.57 -22.55
N GLY A 308 37.52 -19.59 -22.88
CA GLY A 308 38.97 -19.56 -22.82
C GLY A 308 39.47 -18.40 -23.65
N VAL A 309 40.37 -17.66 -23.03
CA VAL A 309 41.36 -16.78 -23.65
C VAL A 309 41.84 -17.41 -24.96
N LYS A 310 41.61 -16.72 -26.08
CA LYS A 310 42.39 -16.85 -27.31
C LYS A 310 43.04 -15.51 -27.57
#